data_AF-A0A2S4KTT1-F1
#
_entry.id   AF-A0A2S4KTT1-F1
#
_cell.length_a   1.000
_cell.length_b   1.000
_cell.length_c   1.000
_cell.angle_alpha   90.00
_cell.angle_beta   90.00
_cell.angle_gamma   90.00
#
_symmetry.space_group_name_H-M   'P 1'
#
loop_
_entity.id
_entity.type
_entity.pdbx_description
1 polymer ?
#
loop_
_entity_poly.entity_id
_entity_poly.type
_entity_poly.pdbx_seq_one_letter_code
_entity_poly.pdbx_strand_id
1 'polypeptide(L)'
;MADKPSQSSAGKSPQAFLTQTDPSTNNPRPGNVSALLMELRREVAELRETISRQLLADRRNASIKIGNRIAARDGEMLTALYSAKTGERVPHFPETVDTLSRLSEREQDCLLLALGESMGGTSDAKSMRLRLAIGIEHYDGAGGKTFLFGRND
;
A
#
# COMPACT_ATOMS: atom_id res chain seq x y z
N MET A 1 43.11 57.65 -24.70
CA MET A 1 42.52 58.83 -24.03
C MET A 1 41.38 58.31 -23.19
N ALA A 2 41.65 58.07 -21.90
CA ALA A 2 41.12 58.85 -20.76
C ALA A 2 39.79 58.21 -20.28
N ASP A 3 39.50 57.86 -19.03
CA ASP A 3 40.11 58.07 -17.72
C ASP A 3 39.52 56.99 -16.76
N LYS A 4 40.30 56.55 -15.76
CA LYS A 4 39.82 56.11 -14.43
C LYS A 4 39.80 57.37 -13.52
N PRO A 5 39.37 57.38 -12.23
CA PRO A 5 38.56 56.49 -11.38
C PRO A 5 37.53 57.28 -10.49
N SER A 6 36.78 56.61 -9.58
CA SER A 6 36.40 57.07 -8.21
C SER A 6 35.42 56.06 -7.57
N GLN A 7 35.76 55.42 -6.43
CA GLN A 7 35.41 55.79 -5.04
C GLN A 7 33.88 55.85 -4.81
N SER A 8 33.26 55.48 -3.70
CA SER A 8 33.58 55.00 -2.35
C SER A 8 32.19 54.82 -1.69
N SER A 9 31.98 53.82 -0.84
CA SER A 9 31.36 54.04 0.48
C SER A 9 31.08 52.74 1.21
N ALA A 10 31.61 52.69 2.42
CA ALA A 10 31.27 51.76 3.48
C ALA A 10 29.81 51.93 3.93
N GLY A 11 29.17 50.85 4.37
CA GLY A 11 27.82 50.93 4.89
C GLY A 11 27.36 49.68 5.63
N LYS A 12 27.55 49.71 6.96
CA LYS A 12 26.71 49.13 8.01
C LYS A 12 26.79 47.63 8.30
N SER A 13 27.42 47.37 9.44
CA SER A 13 27.22 46.22 10.33
C SER A 13 25.74 45.86 10.54
N PRO A 14 25.41 44.58 10.68
CA PRO A 14 24.23 44.14 11.42
C PRO A 14 24.63 43.74 12.84
N GLN A 15 24.50 44.67 13.80
CA GLN A 15 24.22 44.32 15.19
C GLN A 15 22.74 44.65 15.46
N ALA A 16 21.93 43.61 15.55
CA ALA A 16 20.61 43.54 16.15
C ALA A 16 20.17 42.08 15.98
N PHE A 17 19.50 41.39 16.88
CA PHE A 17 18.95 41.68 18.19
C PHE A 17 18.54 40.29 18.71
N LEU A 18 18.83 40.00 19.98
CA LEU A 18 18.06 39.11 20.87
C LEU A 18 17.28 37.92 20.25
N THR A 19 17.77 36.71 20.52
CA THR A 19 16.93 35.70 21.19
C THR A 19 17.83 34.88 22.11
N GLN A 20 17.94 35.36 23.34
CA GLN A 20 18.38 34.60 24.49
C GLN A 20 17.31 33.51 24.69
N THR A 21 17.59 32.28 24.25
CA THR A 21 16.72 31.14 24.54
C THR A 21 16.96 30.72 25.98
N ASP A 22 16.10 31.16 26.89
CA ASP A 22 16.04 30.66 28.26
C ASP A 22 15.77 29.14 28.24
N PRO A 23 16.66 28.29 28.79
CA PRO A 23 16.43 26.85 28.92
C PRO A 23 15.70 26.54 30.23
N SER A 24 14.62 27.27 30.52
CA SER A 24 13.86 27.08 31.76
C SER A 24 12.38 27.15 31.49
N THR A 25 11.80 26.00 31.10
CA THR A 25 10.43 25.52 31.43
C THR A 25 10.10 24.28 30.59
N ASN A 26 10.84 23.19 30.81
CA ASN A 26 10.49 21.86 30.29
C ASN A 26 9.40 21.18 31.16
N ASN A 27 8.38 21.95 31.56
CA ASN A 27 7.20 21.39 32.23
C ASN A 27 6.04 21.34 31.22
N PRO A 28 5.59 20.15 30.80
CA PRO A 28 4.42 20.04 29.94
C PRO A 28 3.21 20.60 30.69
N ARG A 29 2.57 21.62 30.10
CA ARG A 29 1.31 22.17 30.62
C ARG A 29 0.30 21.02 30.80
N PRO A 30 -0.35 20.88 31.96
CA PRO A 30 -1.29 19.78 32.25
C PRO A 30 -2.55 19.75 31.37
N GLY A 31 -2.75 20.73 30.47
CA GLY A 31 -3.84 20.74 29.48
C GLY A 31 -3.60 19.90 28.22
N ASN A 32 -2.38 19.42 27.95
CA ASN A 32 -2.06 18.71 26.69
C ASN A 32 -2.17 17.18 26.79
N VAL A 33 -2.13 16.60 27.99
CA VAL A 33 -2.15 15.13 28.16
C VAL A 33 -3.52 14.55 27.79
N SER A 34 -4.61 15.23 28.13
CA SER A 34 -5.96 14.77 27.76
C SER A 34 -6.20 14.80 26.25
N ALA A 35 -5.70 15.82 25.56
CA ALA A 35 -5.80 15.93 24.11
C ALA A 35 -4.99 14.82 23.41
N LEU A 36 -3.76 14.58 23.88
CA LEU A 36 -2.91 13.49 23.37
C LEU A 36 -3.54 12.11 23.62
N LEU A 37 -4.12 11.88 24.80
CA LEU A 37 -4.81 10.63 25.11
C LEU A 37 -6.05 10.41 24.26
N MET A 38 -6.80 11.48 23.92
CA MET A 38 -7.92 11.37 23.00
C MET A 38 -7.47 11.06 21.58
N GLU A 39 -6.39 11.71 21.10
CA GLU A 39 -5.84 11.42 19.77
C GLU A 39 -5.34 9.98 19.67
N LEU A 40 -4.57 9.52 20.67
CA LEU A 40 -4.10 8.14 20.69
C LEU A 40 -5.25 7.13 20.74
N ARG A 41 -6.32 7.42 21.51
CA ARG A 41 -7.52 6.55 21.54
C ARG A 41 -8.22 6.50 20.19
N ARG A 42 -8.26 7.63 19.47
CA ARG A 42 -8.81 7.71 18.12
C ARG A 42 -7.98 6.88 17.13
N GLU A 43 -6.67 7.05 17.13
CA GLU A 43 -5.75 6.27 16.29
C GLU A 43 -5.88 4.76 16.56
N VAL A 44 -5.93 4.36 17.83
CA VAL A 44 -6.11 2.94 18.22
C VAL A 44 -7.46 2.40 17.75
N ALA A 45 -8.54 3.19 17.83
CA ALA A 45 -9.85 2.79 17.34
C ALA A 45 -9.84 2.60 15.82
N GLU A 46 -9.23 3.52 15.07
CA GLU A 46 -9.10 3.46 13.61
C GLU A 46 -8.25 2.27 13.16
N LEU A 47 -7.13 2.01 13.85
CA LEU A 47 -6.28 0.86 13.57
C LEU A 47 -7.02 -0.46 13.82
N ARG A 48 -7.77 -0.56 14.92
CA ARG A 48 -8.59 -1.74 15.24
C ARG A 48 -9.64 -2.01 14.17
N GLU A 49 -10.31 -0.97 13.69
CA GLU A 49 -11.30 -1.11 12.62
C GLU A 49 -10.64 -1.57 11.32
N THR A 50 -9.50 -0.99 10.97
CA THR A 50 -8.73 -1.35 9.76
C THR A 50 -8.30 -2.82 9.80
N ILE A 51 -7.74 -3.28 10.91
CA ILE A 51 -7.32 -4.68 11.09
C ILE A 51 -8.53 -5.62 11.02
N SER A 52 -9.63 -5.27 11.69
CA SER A 52 -10.84 -6.11 11.68
C SER A 52 -11.41 -6.28 10.27
N ARG A 53 -11.36 -5.21 9.46
CA ARG A 53 -11.79 -5.20 8.07
C ARG A 53 -10.89 -6.08 7.19
N GLN A 54 -9.56 -5.95 7.34
CA GLN A 54 -8.59 -6.78 6.63
C GLN A 54 -8.80 -8.27 6.92
N LEU A 55 -8.92 -8.64 8.20
CA LEU A 55 -9.13 -10.04 8.61
C LEU A 55 -10.42 -10.63 8.01
N LEU A 56 -11.50 -9.83 7.94
CA LEU A 56 -12.75 -10.28 7.35
C LEU A 56 -12.62 -10.47 5.83
N ALA A 57 -11.95 -9.54 5.14
CA ALA A 57 -11.67 -9.65 3.71
C ALA A 57 -10.82 -10.89 3.42
N ASP A 58 -9.74 -11.11 4.18
CA ASP A 58 -8.84 -12.26 4.02
C ASP A 58 -9.57 -13.59 4.24
N ARG A 59 -10.41 -13.67 5.27
CA ARG A 59 -11.22 -14.86 5.55
C ARG A 59 -12.18 -15.18 4.40
N ARG A 60 -12.87 -14.17 3.86
CA ARG A 60 -13.77 -14.36 2.71
C ARG A 60 -12.99 -14.75 1.46
N ASN A 61 -11.87 -14.07 1.23
CA ASN A 61 -11.01 -14.31 0.09
C ASN A 61 -10.44 -15.73 0.11
N ALA A 62 -10.08 -16.28 1.28
CA ALA A 62 -9.59 -17.65 1.37
C ALA A 62 -10.58 -18.67 0.78
N SER A 63 -11.87 -18.58 1.12
CA SER A 63 -12.90 -19.45 0.54
C SER A 63 -13.10 -19.21 -0.96
N ILE A 64 -13.09 -17.96 -1.39
CA ILE A 64 -13.27 -17.60 -2.82
C ILE A 64 -12.08 -18.08 -3.65
N LYS A 65 -10.85 -17.97 -3.16
CA LYS A 65 -9.64 -18.47 -3.84
C LYS A 65 -9.72 -19.96 -4.13
N ILE A 66 -10.28 -20.75 -3.21
CA ILE A 66 -10.52 -22.19 -3.42
C ILE A 66 -11.55 -22.39 -4.55
N GLY A 67 -12.66 -21.64 -4.54
CA GLY A 67 -13.66 -21.70 -5.61
C GLY A 67 -13.09 -21.29 -6.96
N ASN A 68 -12.34 -20.18 -7.01
CA ASN A 68 -11.68 -19.68 -8.22
C ASN A 68 -10.63 -20.66 -8.76
N ARG A 69 -9.95 -21.42 -7.89
CA ARG A 69 -9.05 -22.48 -8.32
C ARG A 69 -9.79 -23.57 -9.10
N ILE A 70 -10.96 -23.97 -8.62
CA ILE A 70 -11.80 -24.99 -9.27
C ILE A 70 -12.36 -24.42 -10.57
N ALA A 71 -12.99 -23.25 -10.51
CA ALA A 71 -13.55 -22.57 -11.69
C ALA A 71 -12.49 -22.36 -12.79
N ALA A 72 -11.27 -21.98 -12.43
CA ALA A 72 -10.18 -21.81 -13.39
C ALA A 72 -9.78 -23.11 -14.12
N ARG A 73 -9.94 -24.28 -13.49
CA ARG A 73 -9.66 -25.58 -14.12
C ARG A 73 -10.78 -26.00 -15.07
N ASP A 74 -12.02 -25.68 -14.70
CA ASP A 74 -13.21 -26.04 -15.47
C ASP A 74 -13.57 -24.99 -16.54
N GLY A 75 -12.81 -23.89 -16.62
CA GLY A 75 -13.08 -22.77 -17.53
C GLY A 75 -14.31 -21.96 -17.16
N GLU A 76 -14.75 -22.05 -15.90
CA GLU A 76 -15.91 -21.34 -15.37
C GLU A 76 -15.57 -19.90 -14.95
N MET A 77 -16.62 -19.15 -14.59
CA MET A 77 -16.48 -17.76 -14.15
C MET A 77 -15.82 -17.65 -12.78
N LEU A 78 -14.84 -16.77 -12.68
CA LEU A 78 -14.19 -16.40 -11.44
C LEU A 78 -15.11 -15.51 -10.59
N THR A 79 -15.10 -15.76 -9.29
CA THR A 79 -15.79 -14.92 -8.31
C THR A 79 -14.86 -13.81 -7.82
N ALA A 80 -15.36 -12.58 -7.82
CA ALA A 80 -14.62 -11.41 -7.37
C ALA A 80 -14.20 -11.51 -5.89
N LEU A 81 -12.94 -11.19 -5.61
CA LEU A 81 -12.41 -11.07 -4.27
C LEU A 81 -12.84 -9.75 -3.60
N TYR A 82 -12.66 -9.68 -2.29
CA TYR A 82 -12.83 -8.48 -1.47
C TYR A 82 -11.50 -7.74 -1.31
N SER A 83 -11.53 -6.41 -1.35
CA SER A 83 -10.36 -5.58 -1.08
C SER A 83 -10.02 -5.61 0.40
N ALA A 84 -8.74 -5.80 0.73
CA ALA A 84 -8.25 -5.69 2.10
C ALA A 84 -8.38 -4.25 2.64
N LYS A 85 -8.40 -3.24 1.77
CA LYS A 85 -8.46 -1.82 2.16
C LYS A 85 -9.90 -1.37 2.47
N THR A 86 -10.83 -1.68 1.56
CA THR A 86 -12.22 -1.19 1.67
C THR A 86 -13.17 -2.22 2.27
N GLY A 87 -12.82 -3.51 2.27
CA GLY A 87 -13.72 -4.58 2.67
C GLY A 87 -14.86 -4.86 1.67
N GLU A 88 -14.89 -4.14 0.55
CA GLU A 88 -15.87 -4.29 -0.53
C GLU A 88 -15.33 -5.22 -1.62
N ARG A 89 -16.20 -5.67 -2.54
CA ARG A 89 -15.77 -6.45 -3.69
C ARG A 89 -14.87 -5.59 -4.58
N VAL A 90 -13.78 -6.17 -5.07
CA VAL A 90 -12.85 -5.50 -5.99
C VAL A 90 -13.60 -5.17 -7.28
N PRO A 91 -13.67 -3.89 -7.68
CA PRO A 91 -14.35 -3.49 -8.91
C PRO A 91 -13.58 -3.97 -10.14
N HIS A 92 -14.30 -4.20 -11.24
CA HIS A 92 -13.72 -4.64 -12.52
C HIS A 92 -12.87 -5.92 -12.41
N PHE A 93 -13.25 -6.81 -11.50
CA PHE A 93 -12.58 -8.09 -11.35
C PHE A 93 -12.79 -8.95 -12.61
N PRO A 94 -11.73 -9.61 -13.12
CA PRO A 94 -11.83 -10.42 -14.34
C PRO A 94 -12.78 -11.60 -14.12
N GLU A 95 -13.71 -11.78 -15.06
CA GLU A 95 -14.72 -12.85 -14.99
C GLU A 95 -14.13 -14.21 -15.34
N THR A 96 -13.00 -14.29 -16.05
CA THR A 96 -12.39 -15.56 -16.49
C THR A 96 -10.87 -15.52 -16.47
N VAL A 97 -10.23 -16.68 -16.52
CA VAL A 97 -8.76 -16.80 -16.62
C VAL A 97 -8.22 -16.16 -17.92
N ASP A 98 -8.99 -16.21 -19.00
CA ASP A 98 -8.62 -15.60 -20.27
C ASP A 98 -8.63 -14.07 -20.18
N THR A 99 -9.67 -13.49 -19.57
CA THR A 99 -9.72 -12.04 -19.35
C THR A 99 -8.59 -11.58 -18.43
N LEU A 100 -8.28 -12.36 -17.38
CA LEU A 100 -7.13 -12.11 -16.51
C LEU A 100 -5.81 -12.06 -17.27
N SER A 101 -5.62 -12.94 -18.26
CA SER A 101 -4.40 -13.01 -19.08
C SER A 101 -4.24 -11.83 -20.05
N ARG A 102 -5.32 -11.11 -20.33
CA ARG A 102 -5.35 -9.97 -21.27
C ARG A 102 -5.32 -8.61 -20.58
N LEU A 103 -5.27 -8.58 -19.26
CA LEU A 103 -5.22 -7.34 -18.49
C LEU A 103 -3.96 -6.55 -18.82
N SER A 104 -4.14 -5.24 -19.03
CA SER A 104 -3.03 -4.30 -19.11
C SER A 104 -2.27 -4.23 -17.79
N GLU A 105 -1.01 -3.80 -17.84
CA GLU A 105 -0.18 -3.66 -16.63
C GLU A 105 -0.82 -2.74 -15.59
N ARG A 106 -1.48 -1.67 -16.03
CA ARG A 106 -2.19 -0.74 -15.15
C ARG A 106 -3.36 -1.42 -14.43
N GLU A 107 -4.12 -2.25 -15.13
CA GLU A 107 -5.23 -3.00 -14.51
C GLU A 107 -4.71 -4.03 -13.51
N GLN A 108 -3.60 -4.71 -13.84
CA GLN A 108 -2.94 -5.62 -12.90
C GLN A 108 -2.49 -4.90 -11.63
N ASP A 109 -1.87 -3.72 -11.76
CA ASP A 109 -1.45 -2.89 -10.62
C ASP A 109 -2.65 -2.46 -9.76
N CYS A 110 -3.75 -2.03 -10.39
CA CYS A 110 -4.97 -1.67 -9.68
C CYS A 110 -5.54 -2.86 -8.88
N LEU A 111 -5.58 -4.05 -9.47
CA LEU A 111 -6.07 -5.26 -8.80
C LEU A 111 -5.12 -5.71 -7.68
N LEU A 112 -3.81 -5.73 -7.92
CA LEU A 112 -2.81 -6.07 -6.90
C LEU A 112 -2.91 -5.11 -5.71
N LEU A 113 -3.00 -3.80 -5.96
CA LEU A 113 -3.18 -2.80 -4.92
C LEU A 113 -4.48 -3.00 -4.12
N ALA A 114 -5.59 -3.31 -4.81
CA ALA A 114 -6.87 -3.56 -4.16
C ALA A 114 -6.82 -4.80 -3.25
N LEU A 115 -6.06 -5.82 -3.65
CA LEU A 115 -5.81 -7.05 -2.89
C LEU A 115 -4.76 -6.88 -1.78
N GLY A 116 -4.09 -5.73 -1.70
CA GLY A 116 -3.01 -5.48 -0.73
C GLY A 116 -1.68 -6.15 -1.11
N GLU A 117 -1.53 -6.55 -2.37
CA GLU A 117 -0.34 -7.19 -2.90
C GLU A 117 0.66 -6.15 -3.44
N SER A 118 1.94 -6.54 -3.52
CA SER A 118 2.97 -5.69 -4.12
C SER A 118 2.71 -5.45 -5.61
N MET A 119 2.91 -4.21 -6.07
CA MET A 119 2.92 -3.84 -7.50
C MET A 119 4.34 -3.81 -8.08
N GLY A 120 5.36 -4.25 -7.34
CA GLY A 120 6.74 -4.24 -7.82
C GLY A 120 7.03 -5.39 -8.79
N GLY A 121 7.90 -5.15 -9.77
CA GLY A 121 8.45 -6.16 -10.68
C GLY A 121 8.04 -5.99 -12.14
N THR A 122 8.40 -6.98 -12.96
CA THR A 122 8.02 -7.05 -14.37
C THR A 122 6.53 -7.41 -14.53
N SER A 123 5.97 -7.14 -15.71
CA SER A 123 4.58 -7.50 -16.03
C SER A 123 4.28 -9.00 -15.80
N ASP A 124 5.18 -9.89 -16.19
CA ASP A 124 5.02 -11.33 -15.94
C ASP A 124 4.99 -11.67 -14.45
N ALA A 125 5.86 -11.05 -13.64
CA ALA A 125 5.87 -11.25 -12.19
C ALA A 125 4.58 -10.73 -11.54
N LYS A 126 4.05 -9.59 -12.02
CA LYS A 126 2.75 -9.05 -11.58
C LYS A 126 1.61 -9.99 -11.94
N SER A 127 1.57 -10.48 -13.18
CA SER A 127 0.57 -11.44 -13.65
C SER A 127 0.59 -12.74 -12.85
N MET A 128 1.79 -13.29 -12.58
CA MET A 128 1.96 -14.46 -11.73
C MET A 128 1.45 -14.20 -10.30
N ARG A 129 1.83 -13.07 -9.70
CA ARG A 129 1.38 -12.68 -8.35
C ARG A 129 -0.14 -12.54 -8.30
N LEU A 130 -0.74 -11.92 -9.31
CA LEU A 130 -2.18 -11.74 -9.40
C LEU A 130 -2.90 -13.09 -9.49
N ARG A 131 -2.41 -14.02 -10.33
CA ARG A 131 -2.97 -15.39 -10.41
C ARG A 131 -2.93 -16.08 -9.06
N LEU A 132 -1.79 -16.05 -8.37
CA LEU A 132 -1.64 -16.62 -7.03
C LEU A 132 -2.59 -15.96 -6.02
N ALA A 133 -2.71 -14.64 -6.05
CA ALA A 133 -3.60 -13.88 -5.19
C ALA A 133 -5.07 -14.27 -5.41
N ILE A 134 -5.46 -14.58 -6.64
CA ILE A 134 -6.81 -15.03 -7.02
C ILE A 134 -7.03 -16.53 -6.71
N GLY A 135 -5.97 -17.29 -6.45
CA GLY A 135 -6.02 -18.73 -6.17
C GLY A 135 -5.82 -19.62 -7.39
N ILE A 136 -5.43 -19.04 -8.53
CA ILE A 136 -5.21 -19.74 -9.79
C ILE A 136 -3.76 -20.26 -9.82
N GLU A 137 -3.62 -21.56 -10.00
CA GLU A 137 -2.32 -22.21 -10.15
C GLU A 137 -1.75 -21.89 -11.55
N HIS A 138 -0.46 -21.60 -11.61
CA HIS A 138 0.22 -21.42 -12.90
C HIS A 138 0.37 -22.79 -13.57
N TYR A 139 -0.47 -23.07 -14.56
CA TYR A 139 -0.28 -24.20 -15.45
C TYR A 139 0.75 -23.81 -16.52
N ASP A 140 2.02 -24.04 -16.21
CA ASP A 140 3.02 -24.16 -17.25
C ASP A 140 2.90 -25.59 -17.80
N GLY A 141 2.66 -25.73 -19.11
CA GLY A 141 2.22 -26.97 -19.78
C GLY A 141 3.23 -28.13 -19.78
N ALA A 142 4.15 -28.19 -18.83
CA ALA A 142 5.17 -29.22 -18.72
C ALA A 142 5.29 -29.72 -17.26
N GLY A 143 4.45 -30.68 -16.86
CA GLY A 143 4.76 -31.65 -15.78
C GLY A 143 5.24 -31.10 -14.42
N GLY A 144 4.85 -29.89 -14.03
CA GLY A 144 5.39 -29.20 -12.86
C GLY A 144 4.64 -29.52 -11.57
N LYS A 145 5.33 -30.20 -10.65
CA LYS A 145 4.90 -30.53 -9.30
C LYS A 145 4.27 -29.35 -8.56
N THR A 146 3.15 -29.65 -7.90
CA THR A 146 2.50 -28.94 -6.81
C THR A 146 3.50 -28.16 -5.94
N PHE A 147 3.45 -26.82 -5.97
CA PHE A 147 4.07 -26.02 -4.93
C PHE A 147 3.21 -26.14 -3.66
N LEU A 148 3.56 -27.12 -2.83
CA LEU A 148 3.11 -27.20 -1.45
C LEU A 148 3.69 -26.01 -0.70
N PHE A 149 2.79 -25.21 -0.13
CA PHE A 149 3.09 -24.36 1.03
C PHE A 149 3.84 -25.20 2.07
N GLY A 150 5.10 -24.87 2.33
CA GLY A 150 5.95 -25.66 3.21
C GLY A 150 7.35 -25.09 3.34
N ARG A 151 7.47 -23.89 3.92
CA ARG A 151 8.71 -23.47 4.59
C ARG A 151 8.41 -22.33 5.56
N ASN A 152 8.09 -22.72 6.79
CA ASN A 152 8.51 -21.96 7.96
C ASN A 152 9.65 -22.79 8.59
N ASP A 153 10.80 -22.11 8.71
CA ASP A 153 11.99 -22.36 9.52
C ASP A 153 12.22 -23.75 10.16
#